data_AF-Q1ZZ92-F1
#
_entry.id   AF-Q1ZZ92-F1
#
_cell.length_a   1.000
_cell.length_b   1.000
_cell.length_c   1.000
_cell.angle_alpha   90.00
_cell.angle_beta   90.00
_cell.angle_gamma   90.00
#
_symmetry.space_group_name_H-M   'P 1'
#
loop_
_entity.id
_entity.type
_entity.pdbx_description
1 polymer ?
#
loop_
_entity_poly.entity_id
_entity_poly.type
_entity_poly.pdbx_seq_one_letter_code
_entity_poly.pdbx_strand_id
1 'polypeptide(L)'
;SRVGSAAQIKAMKQVAGKLKLELAQFVELEAFAQFASDLDKTTQNQLARGQRLRELLKQSQSDPLAVEEQIATIYTGANGYLDSIELGQVKKFLGQLRNYLKKK
;
A
#
# COMPACT_ATOMS: atom_id res chain seq x y z
N SER A 1 -9.09 3.96 15.12
CA SER A 1 -8.92 3.23 16.39
C SER A 1 -8.58 4.24 17.48
N ARG A 2 -9.27 4.18 18.64
CA ARG A 2 -8.97 5.04 19.80
C ARG A 2 -7.66 4.65 20.51
N VAL A 3 -7.29 3.36 20.47
CA VAL A 3 -6.01 2.84 21.01
C VAL A 3 -4.83 3.16 20.07
N GLY A 4 -5.10 3.22 18.76
CA GLY A 4 -4.15 3.69 17.76
C GLY A 4 -2.87 2.84 17.68
N SER A 5 -1.72 3.50 17.58
CA SER A 5 -0.43 2.84 17.45
C SER A 5 -0.04 2.08 18.72
N ALA A 6 -0.59 2.36 19.90
CA ALA A 6 -0.19 1.71 21.15
C ALA A 6 -0.30 0.17 21.10
N ALA A 7 -1.25 -0.37 20.33
CA ALA A 7 -1.45 -1.81 20.13
C ALA A 7 -0.55 -2.45 19.06
N GLN A 8 0.34 -1.68 18.42
CA GLN A 8 1.20 -2.15 17.33
C GLN A 8 2.64 -2.39 17.79
N ILE A 9 3.26 -3.45 17.26
CA ILE A 9 4.69 -3.67 17.37
C ILE A 9 5.47 -2.57 16.64
N LYS A 10 6.71 -2.30 17.07
CA LYS A 10 7.54 -1.18 16.58
C LYS A 10 7.67 -1.14 15.05
N ALA A 11 7.92 -2.30 14.43
CA ALA A 11 8.05 -2.40 12.97
C ALA A 11 6.74 -2.03 12.24
N MET A 12 5.59 -2.49 12.74
CA MET A 12 4.29 -2.12 12.17
C MET A 12 4.01 -0.62 12.28
N LYS A 13 4.35 0.01 13.42
CA LYS A 13 4.19 1.47 13.60
C LYS A 13 4.93 2.28 12.54
N GLN A 14 6.17 1.87 12.23
CA GLN A 14 7.04 2.58 11.28
C GLN A 14 6.46 2.56 9.86
N VAL A 15 5.86 1.44 9.45
CA VAL A 15 5.34 1.29 8.08
C VAL A 15 3.88 1.75 7.93
N ALA A 16 3.03 1.49 8.93
CA ALA A 16 1.60 1.80 8.88
C ALA A 16 1.31 3.31 8.95
N GLY A 17 2.15 4.08 9.66
CA GLY A 17 2.00 5.54 9.74
C GLY A 17 2.14 6.21 8.38
N LYS A 18 3.18 5.84 7.63
CA LYS A 18 3.43 6.36 6.27
C LYS A 18 2.31 5.95 5.31
N LEU A 19 1.90 4.68 5.34
CA LEU A 19 0.81 4.16 4.52
C LEU A 19 -0.50 4.96 4.74
N LYS A 20 -0.86 5.23 6.00
CA LYS A 20 -2.07 5.98 6.33
C LYS A 20 -2.05 7.39 5.73
N LEU A 21 -0.91 8.08 5.81
CA LEU A 21 -0.75 9.42 5.27
C LEU A 21 -0.88 9.42 3.74
N GLU A 22 -0.20 8.51 3.05
CA GLU A 22 -0.24 8.41 1.59
C GLU A 22 -1.64 8.07 1.07
N LEU A 23 -2.37 7.17 1.75
CA LEU A 23 -3.75 6.85 1.38
C LEU A 23 -4.72 8.02 1.62
N ALA A 24 -4.51 8.82 2.67
CA ALA A 24 -5.34 10.00 2.91
C ALA A 24 -5.15 11.03 1.78
N GLN A 25 -3.89 11.33 1.43
CA GLN A 25 -3.55 12.21 0.31
C GLN A 25 -4.09 11.67 -1.01
N PHE A 26 -4.00 10.35 -1.24
CA PHE A 26 -4.57 9.72 -2.42
C PHE A 26 -6.08 9.91 -2.52
N VAL A 27 -6.83 9.72 -1.44
CA VAL A 27 -8.30 9.89 -1.46
C VAL A 27 -8.68 11.34 -1.77
N GLU A 28 -7.94 12.30 -1.22
CA GLU A 28 -8.12 13.72 -1.54
C GLU A 28 -7.86 13.96 -3.04
N LEU A 29 -6.70 13.54 -3.55
CA LEU A 29 -6.33 13.72 -4.96
C LEU A 29 -7.27 12.99 -5.93
N GLU A 30 -7.74 11.78 -5.58
CA GLU A 30 -8.68 10.99 -6.39
C GLU A 30 -10.00 11.74 -6.57
N ALA A 31 -10.50 12.42 -5.54
CA ALA A 31 -11.69 13.25 -5.64
C ALA A 31 -11.47 14.49 -6.52
N PHE A 32 -10.33 15.18 -6.39
CA PHE A 32 -10.02 16.35 -7.24
C PHE A 32 -9.79 15.97 -8.71
N ALA A 33 -9.15 14.82 -8.95
CA ALA A 33 -8.85 14.33 -10.30
C ALA A 33 -10.09 14.04 -11.14
N GLN A 34 -11.26 13.83 -10.53
CA GLN A 34 -12.53 13.64 -11.25
C GLN A 34 -13.01 14.92 -11.94
N PHE A 35 -12.52 16.09 -11.53
CA PHE A 35 -12.96 17.39 -12.03
C PHE A 35 -11.90 18.12 -12.86
N ALA A 36 -10.67 17.61 -12.90
CA ALA A 36 -9.56 18.22 -13.62
C ALA A 36 -9.35 17.56 -14.99
N SER A 37 -9.22 18.36 -16.05
CA SER A 37 -8.94 17.88 -17.41
C SER A 37 -7.47 17.50 -17.60
N ASP A 38 -6.57 18.25 -16.96
CA ASP A 38 -5.13 18.05 -17.06
C ASP A 38 -4.52 17.94 -15.67
N LEU A 39 -3.83 16.81 -15.44
CA LEU A 39 -3.07 16.56 -14.22
C LEU A 39 -1.59 16.57 -14.57
N ASP A 40 -0.80 17.32 -13.80
CA ASP A 40 0.65 17.30 -13.93
C ASP A 40 1.22 15.91 -13.61
N LYS A 41 2.45 15.65 -14.06
CA LYS A 41 3.07 14.32 -13.93
C LYS A 41 3.21 13.86 -12.48
N THR A 42 3.39 14.79 -11.55
CA THR A 42 3.52 14.49 -10.12
C THR A 42 2.22 13.94 -9.57
N THR A 43 1.10 14.62 -9.86
CA THR A 43 -0.23 14.20 -9.43
C THR A 43 -0.63 12.87 -10.06
N GLN A 44 -0.32 12.65 -11.35
CA GLN A 44 -0.53 11.35 -11.99
C GLN A 44 0.23 10.22 -11.29
N ASN A 45 1.49 10.46 -10.91
CA ASN A 45 2.31 9.46 -10.22
C ASN A 45 1.76 9.17 -8.81
N GLN A 46 1.31 10.19 -8.09
CA GLN A 46 0.70 10.04 -6.75
C GLN A 46 -0.61 9.23 -6.82
N LEU A 47 -1.48 9.52 -7.80
CA LEU A 47 -2.69 8.73 -8.04
C LEU A 47 -2.36 7.28 -8.37
N ALA A 48 -1.41 7.06 -9.26
CA ALA A 48 -0.99 5.72 -9.65
C ALA A 48 -0.39 4.93 -8.48
N ARG A 49 0.36 5.58 -7.59
CA ARG A 49 0.86 4.95 -6.35
C ARG A 49 -0.30 4.62 -5.41
N GLY A 50 -1.21 5.56 -5.16
CA GLY A 50 -2.35 5.35 -4.28
C GLY A 50 -3.28 4.22 -4.73
N GLN A 51 -3.48 4.05 -6.04
CA GLN A 51 -4.18 2.89 -6.59
C GLN A 51 -3.50 1.55 -6.23
N ARG A 52 -2.17 1.49 -6.30
CA ARG A 52 -1.40 0.29 -5.91
C ARG A 52 -1.42 0.04 -4.40
N LEU A 53 -1.38 1.09 -3.58
CA LEU A 53 -1.54 0.97 -2.13
C LEU A 53 -2.92 0.42 -1.76
N ARG A 54 -3.97 0.83 -2.48
CA ARG A 54 -5.32 0.31 -2.30
C ARG A 54 -5.42 -1.16 -2.73
N GLU A 55 -4.79 -1.53 -3.84
CA GLU A 55 -4.73 -2.92 -4.32
C GLU A 55 -3.98 -3.82 -3.33
N LEU A 56 -2.87 -3.33 -2.77
CA LEU A 56 -2.08 -4.02 -1.76
C LEU A 56 -2.87 -4.39 -0.51
N LEU A 57 -3.87 -3.59 -0.12
CA LEU A 57 -4.71 -3.82 1.04
C LEU A 57 -5.83 -4.85 0.80
N LYS A 58 -6.01 -5.32 -0.44
CA LYS A 58 -6.99 -6.36 -0.75
C LYS A 58 -6.47 -7.73 -0.33
N GLN A 59 -7.30 -8.44 0.42
CA GLN A 59 -7.00 -9.78 0.92
C GLN A 59 -8.18 -10.72 0.63
N SER A 60 -7.88 -11.96 0.26
CA SER A 60 -8.91 -13.00 0.11
C SER A 60 -9.49 -13.38 1.47
N GLN A 61 -10.75 -13.78 1.49
CA GLN A 61 -11.39 -14.27 2.71
C GLN A 61 -10.70 -15.54 3.23
N SER A 62 -10.64 -15.70 4.55
CA SER A 62 -10.06 -16.87 5.23
C SER A 62 -8.56 -17.12 4.97
N ASP A 63 -7.83 -16.09 4.53
CA ASP A 63 -6.39 -16.16 4.25
C ASP A 63 -5.62 -15.13 5.12
N PRO A 64 -5.58 -15.29 6.47
CA PRO A 64 -4.92 -14.33 7.35
C PRO A 64 -3.41 -14.28 7.12
N LEU A 65 -2.84 -13.08 7.14
CA LEU A 65 -1.40 -12.88 6.98
C LEU A 65 -0.71 -12.75 8.34
N ALA A 66 0.45 -13.38 8.48
CA ALA A 66 1.31 -13.17 9.65
C ALA A 66 1.82 -11.71 9.70
N VAL A 67 2.19 -11.22 10.89
CA VAL A 67 2.51 -9.80 11.08
C VAL A 67 3.74 -9.37 10.27
N GLU A 68 4.72 -10.24 10.15
CA GLU A 68 5.93 -10.08 9.35
C GLU A 68 5.61 -9.96 7.85
N GLU A 69 4.63 -10.72 7.35
CA GLU A 69 4.18 -10.64 5.96
C GLU A 69 3.44 -9.34 5.69
N GLN A 70 2.61 -8.90 6.65
CA GLN A 70 1.92 -7.61 6.57
C GLN A 70 2.93 -6.47 6.54
N ILE A 71 3.95 -6.49 7.41
CA ILE A 71 4.99 -5.46 7.47
C ILE A 71 5.77 -5.41 6.15
N ALA A 72 6.22 -6.55 5.64
CA ALA A 72 6.95 -6.62 4.37
C ALA A 72 6.09 -6.07 3.22
N THR A 73 4.83 -6.46 3.16
CA THR A 73 3.86 -5.99 2.17
C THR A 73 3.72 -4.46 2.23
N ILE A 74 3.37 -3.91 3.40
CA ILE A 74 3.19 -2.46 3.58
C ILE A 74 4.49 -1.70 3.27
N TYR A 75 5.63 -2.22 3.70
CA TYR A 75 6.94 -1.61 3.42
C TYR A 75 7.20 -1.50 1.92
N THR A 76 6.86 -2.53 1.13
CA THR A 76 7.06 -2.46 -0.32
C THR A 76 6.22 -1.38 -0.99
N GLY A 77 4.95 -1.27 -0.61
CA GLY A 77 4.06 -0.23 -1.13
C GLY A 77 4.48 1.18 -0.72
N ALA A 78 4.67 1.39 0.58
CA ALA A 78 4.95 2.72 1.15
C ALA A 78 6.32 3.29 0.72
N ASN A 79 7.23 2.49 0.16
CA ASN A 79 8.52 2.96 -0.35
C ASN A 79 8.59 3.02 -1.88
N GLY A 80 7.46 2.83 -2.58
CA GLY A 80 7.39 2.96 -4.04
C GLY A 80 7.99 1.78 -4.81
N TYR A 81 8.30 0.65 -4.17
CA TYR A 81 8.82 -0.53 -4.86
C TYR A 81 7.78 -1.18 -5.79
N LEU A 82 6.52 -0.77 -5.71
CA LEU A 82 5.44 -1.21 -6.59
C LEU A 82 5.23 -0.26 -7.79
N ASP A 83 5.91 0.89 -7.85
CA ASP A 83 5.60 1.95 -8.83
C ASP A 83 5.84 1.52 -10.28
N SER A 84 6.81 0.63 -10.50
CA SER A 84 7.12 0.05 -11.82
C SER A 84 6.22 -1.13 -12.20
N ILE A 85 5.42 -1.64 -11.26
CA ILE A 85 4.56 -2.81 -11.47
C ILE A 85 3.19 -2.33 -11.97
N GLU A 86 2.66 -2.98 -13.00
CA GLU A 86 1.29 -2.73 -13.44
C GLU A 86 0.27 -3.12 -12.36
N LEU A 87 -0.82 -2.35 -12.24
CA LEU A 87 -1.80 -2.52 -11.16
C LEU A 87 -2.32 -3.96 -11.05
N GLY A 88 -2.62 -4.62 -12.17
CA GLY A 88 -3.10 -6.01 -12.19
C GLY A 88 -2.08 -7.06 -11.73
N GLN A 89 -0.78 -6.73 -11.73
CA GLN A 89 0.29 -7.64 -11.31
C GLN A 89 0.64 -7.49 -9.82
N VAL A 90 0.15 -6.44 -9.13
CA VAL A 90 0.49 -6.16 -7.73
C VAL A 90 0.15 -7.34 -6.82
N LYS A 91 -1.07 -7.91 -6.92
CA LYS A 91 -1.49 -9.04 -6.09
C LYS A 91 -0.58 -10.27 -6.29
N LYS A 92 -0.21 -10.56 -7.55
CA LYS A 92 0.67 -11.68 -7.90
C LYS A 92 2.07 -11.47 -7.32
N PHE A 93 2.63 -10.27 -7.49
CA PHE A 93 3.92 -9.89 -6.94
C PHE A 93 3.95 -10.06 -5.41
N LEU A 94 2.94 -9.56 -4.69
CA LEU A 94 2.88 -9.69 -3.24
C LEU A 94 2.78 -11.14 -2.78
N GLY A 95 2.07 -12.01 -3.51
CA GLY A 95 2.05 -13.45 -3.25
C GLY A 95 3.43 -14.09 -3.42
N GLN A 96 4.13 -13.76 -4.50
CA GLN A 96 5.49 -14.25 -4.78
C GLN A 96 6.51 -13.75 -3.75
N LEU A 97 6.43 -12.47 -3.36
CA LEU A 97 7.29 -11.87 -2.34
C LEU A 97 7.13 -12.59 -1.00
N ARG A 98 5.90 -12.78 -0.53
CA ARG A 98 5.62 -13.49 0.72
C ARG A 98 6.15 -14.93 0.69
N ASN A 99 5.92 -15.64 -0.41
CA ASN A 99 6.43 -17.00 -0.59
C ASN A 99 7.97 -17.06 -0.62
N TYR A 100 8.62 -16.06 -1.24
CA TYR A 100 10.08 -15.96 -1.27
C TYR A 100 10.65 -15.70 0.12
N LEU A 101 10.05 -14.79 0.89
CA LEU A 101 10.46 -14.48 2.26
C LEU A 101 10.28 -15.67 3.22
N LYS A 102 9.26 -16.52 3.02
CA LYS A 102 9.04 -17.73 3.82
C LYS A 102 10.04 -18.86 3.55
N LYS A 103 10.63 -18.90 2.36
CA LYS A 103 11.54 -19.98 1.92
C LYS A 103 13.00 -19.73 2.30
N LYS A 104 13.34 -18.51 2.71
CA LYS A 104 14.65 -18.16 3.26
C LYS A 104 14.61 -18.20 4.78
#